data_AF-A0A6I3CB72-F1
#
_entry.id   AF-A0A6I3CB72-F1
#
_cell.length_a   1.000
_cell.length_b   1.000
_cell.length_c   1.000
_cell.angle_alpha   90.00
_cell.angle_beta   90.00
_cell.angle_gamma   90.00
#
_symmetry.space_group_name_H-M   'P 1'
#
loop_
_entity.id
_entity.type
_entity.pdbx_description
1 polymer ?
#
loop_
_entity_poly.entity_id
_entity_poly.type
_entity_poly.pdbx_seq_one_letter_code
_entity_poly.pdbx_strand_id
1 'polypeptide(L)'
;VLAVLLIAAIATWAFALPRVLRRIRLARSPSTSQQAIANSWQRAAHALALIGAGPRAGETFNEHAHRVGANFEIDAHAVQQLALDCTAAVYGNRGSEIRMQRAEQLSAEIVLAVKDQLDARQRLIAVFDPRMAKVLLPA
;
A
#
# COMPACT_ATOMS: atom_id res chain seq x y z
N VAL A 1 35.38 -13.42 -11.09
CA VAL A 1 34.31 -13.62 -12.10
C VAL A 1 32.97 -13.99 -11.44
N LEU A 2 32.92 -15.04 -10.62
CA LEU A 2 31.67 -15.50 -9.98
C LEU A 2 30.99 -14.43 -9.10
N ALA A 3 31.77 -13.69 -8.29
CA ALA A 3 31.26 -12.57 -7.49
C ALA A 3 30.71 -11.41 -8.35
N VAL A 4 31.36 -11.10 -9.47
CA VAL A 4 30.93 -10.03 -10.39
C VAL A 4 29.62 -10.41 -11.08
N LEU A 5 29.49 -11.67 -11.52
CA LEU A 5 28.24 -12.20 -12.09
C LEU A 5 27.11 -12.20 -11.07
N LEU A 6 27.39 -12.55 -9.81
CA LEU A 6 26.40 -12.51 -8.74
C LEU A 6 25.88 -11.09 -8.49
N ILE A 7 26.79 -10.11 -8.39
CA ILE A 7 26.43 -8.69 -8.20
C ILE A 7 25.63 -8.17 -9.39
N ALA A 8 26.04 -8.50 -10.62
CA ALA A 8 25.32 -8.12 -11.84
C ALA A 8 23.90 -8.72 -11.90
N ALA A 9 23.74 -9.98 -11.48
CA ALA A 9 22.44 -10.64 -11.40
C ALA A 9 21.53 -9.98 -10.35
N ILE A 10 22.06 -9.67 -9.16
CA ILE A 10 21.30 -8.96 -8.10
C ILE A 10 20.90 -7.56 -8.56
N ALA A 11 21.80 -6.81 -9.20
CA ALA A 11 21.51 -5.47 -9.70
C ALA A 11 20.46 -5.50 -10.81
N THR A 12 20.56 -6.47 -11.73
CA THR A 12 19.57 -6.66 -12.80
C THR A 12 18.21 -7.04 -12.22
N TRP A 13 18.17 -7.91 -11.21
CA TRP A 13 16.95 -8.27 -10.52
C TRP A 13 16.30 -7.07 -9.83
N ALA A 14 17.09 -6.29 -9.09
CA ALA A 14 16.62 -5.07 -8.41
C ALA A 14 16.03 -4.03 -9.39
N PHE A 15 16.57 -3.96 -10.62
CA PHE A 15 16.11 -3.03 -11.64
C PHE A 15 14.92 -3.53 -12.48
N ALA A 16 14.83 -4.85 -12.69
CA ALA A 16 13.78 -5.49 -13.47
C ALA A 16 12.49 -5.68 -12.65
N LEU A 17 12.60 -6.06 -11.38
CA LEU A 17 11.48 -6.36 -10.49
C LEU A 17 10.44 -5.23 -10.40
N PRO A 18 10.80 -3.95 -10.13
CA PRO A 18 9.81 -2.87 -10.06
C PRO A 18 9.09 -2.63 -11.39
N ARG A 19 9.78 -2.83 -12.53
CA ARG A 19 9.17 -2.68 -13.87
C ARG A 19 8.17 -3.81 -14.16
N VAL A 20 8.51 -5.05 -13.81
CA VAL A 20 7.64 -6.21 -13.99
C VAL A 20 6.39 -6.09 -13.13
N LEU A 21 6.55 -5.73 -11.84
CA LEU A 21 5.42 -5.53 -10.93
C LEU A 21 4.48 -4.41 -11.38
N ARG A 22 5.02 -3.32 -11.94
CA ARG A 22 4.22 -2.23 -12.52
C ARG A 22 3.38 -2.72 -13.71
N ARG A 23 3.96 -3.52 -14.61
CA ARG A 23 3.24 -4.09 -15.76
C ARG A 23 2.11 -5.03 -15.33
N ILE A 24 2.36 -5.90 -14.35
CA ILE A 24 1.34 -6.83 -13.84
C ILE A 24 0.20 -6.06 -13.15
N ARG A 25 0.51 -4.96 -12.44
CA ARG A 25 -0.50 -4.09 -11.85
C ARG A 25 -1.38 -3.40 -12.89
N LEU A 26 -0.77 -2.83 -13.93
CA LEU A 26 -1.50 -2.17 -15.02
C LEU A 26 -2.40 -3.15 -15.79
N ALA A 27 -2.01 -4.42 -15.89
CA ALA A 27 -2.84 -5.46 -16.47
C ALA A 27 -4.03 -5.89 -15.58
N ARG A 28 -3.99 -5.60 -14.28
CA ARG A 28 -5.05 -5.89 -13.30
C ARG A 28 -5.78 -4.61 -12.89
N SER A 29 -6.29 -3.88 -13.86
CA SER A 29 -7.22 -2.78 -13.56
C SER A 29 -8.45 -3.32 -12.83
N PRO A 30 -8.90 -2.67 -11.75
CA PRO A 30 -10.10 -3.08 -11.04
C PRO A 30 -11.30 -3.01 -11.99
N SER A 31 -12.16 -4.03 -11.97
CA SER A 31 -13.33 -4.08 -12.85
C SER A 31 -14.49 -3.20 -12.34
N THR A 32 -14.43 -2.74 -11.08
CA THR A 32 -15.44 -1.88 -10.46
C THR A 32 -14.81 -0.85 -9.51
N SER A 33 -15.47 0.30 -9.32
CA SER A 33 -15.02 1.33 -8.37
C SER A 33 -14.96 0.80 -6.92
N GLN A 34 -15.78 -0.20 -6.56
CA GLN A 34 -15.71 -0.85 -5.25
C GLN A 34 -14.41 -1.65 -5.07
N GLN A 35 -14.03 -2.42 -6.09
CA GLN A 35 -12.76 -3.16 -6.06
C GLN A 35 -11.58 -2.19 -6.00
N ALA A 36 -11.65 -1.06 -6.70
CA ALA A 36 -10.64 -0.02 -6.63
C ALA A 36 -10.48 0.55 -5.22
N ILE A 37 -11.59 0.90 -4.55
CA ILE A 37 -11.57 1.37 -3.14
C ILE A 37 -10.99 0.30 -2.21
N ALA A 38 -11.40 -0.96 -2.33
CA ALA A 38 -10.86 -2.06 -1.53
C ALA A 38 -9.35 -2.28 -1.77
N ASN A 39 -8.89 -2.14 -3.01
CA ASN A 39 -7.47 -2.21 -3.37
C ASN A 39 -6.67 -1.06 -2.74
N SER A 40 -7.24 0.15 -2.66
CA SER A 40 -6.63 1.29 -1.99
C SER A 40 -6.46 1.04 -0.49
N TRP A 41 -7.47 0.47 0.19
CA TRP A 41 -7.29 0.05 1.58
C TRP A 41 -6.23 -1.01 1.77
N GLN A 42 -6.23 -2.08 0.96
CA GLN A 42 -5.21 -3.12 1.06
C GLN A 42 -3.81 -2.55 0.85
N ARG A 43 -3.65 -1.57 -0.05
CA ARG A 43 -2.38 -0.88 -0.26
C ARG A 43 -1.94 -0.08 0.97
N ALA A 44 -2.84 0.72 1.53
CA ALA A 44 -2.57 1.48 2.76
C ALA A 44 -2.27 0.56 3.95
N ALA A 45 -3.07 -0.49 4.16
CA ALA A 45 -2.90 -1.47 5.23
C ALA A 45 -1.57 -2.23 5.13
N HIS A 46 -1.16 -2.63 3.91
CA HIS A 46 0.15 -3.23 3.71
C HIS A 46 1.29 -2.24 3.95
N ALA A 47 1.12 -0.95 3.62
CA ALA A 47 2.14 0.07 3.91
C ALA A 47 2.28 0.24 5.43
N LEU A 48 1.17 0.40 6.13
CA LEU A 48 1.12 0.48 7.58
C LEU A 48 1.73 -0.77 8.24
N ALA A 49 1.56 -1.96 7.67
CA ALA A 49 2.21 -3.17 8.17
C ALA A 49 3.74 -3.10 8.14
N LEU A 50 4.36 -2.30 7.26
CA LEU A 50 5.82 -2.13 7.19
C LEU A 50 6.39 -1.43 8.42
N ILE A 51 5.59 -0.61 9.10
CA ILE A 51 5.94 0.07 10.36
C ILE A 51 5.33 -0.63 11.58
N GLY A 52 4.84 -1.87 11.43
CA GLY A 52 4.19 -2.62 12.51
C GLY A 52 2.74 -2.21 12.79
N ALA A 53 2.15 -1.33 11.97
CA ALA A 53 0.79 -0.83 12.09
C ALA A 53 -0.24 -1.64 11.28
N GLY A 54 0.06 -2.90 10.93
CA GLY A 54 -0.82 -3.75 10.10
C GLY A 54 -2.13 -4.13 10.81
N PRO A 55 -3.17 -4.55 10.06
CA PRO A 55 -4.46 -4.94 10.63
C PRO A 55 -4.35 -6.24 11.46
N ARG A 56 -5.14 -6.33 12.53
CA ARG A 56 -5.27 -7.54 13.38
C ARG A 56 -6.35 -8.46 12.84
N ALA A 57 -6.30 -9.74 13.19
CA ALA A 57 -7.31 -10.71 12.80
C ALA A 57 -8.69 -10.31 13.38
N GLY A 58 -9.70 -10.22 12.51
CA GLY A 58 -11.06 -9.80 12.88
C GLY A 58 -11.25 -8.29 13.06
N GLU A 59 -10.19 -7.49 12.90
CA GLU A 59 -10.26 -6.04 13.03
C GLU A 59 -11.01 -5.42 11.84
N THR A 60 -12.00 -4.59 12.13
CA THR A 60 -12.72 -3.81 11.12
C THR A 60 -11.87 -2.64 10.61
N PHE A 61 -12.23 -2.07 9.47
CA PHE A 61 -11.51 -0.91 8.91
C PHE A 61 -11.46 0.27 9.88
N ASN A 62 -12.57 0.55 10.57
CA ASN A 62 -12.66 1.65 11.52
C ASN A 62 -11.84 1.39 12.79
N GLU A 63 -11.86 0.16 13.32
CA GLU A 63 -11.03 -0.22 14.46
C GLU A 63 -9.53 -0.11 14.12
N HIS A 64 -9.14 -0.58 12.93
CA HIS A 64 -7.77 -0.46 12.44
C HIS A 64 -7.36 1.02 12.31
N ALA A 65 -8.20 1.85 11.69
CA ALA A 65 -7.93 3.28 11.54
C ALA A 65 -7.79 4.00 12.88
N HIS A 66 -8.70 3.73 13.82
CA HIS A 66 -8.65 4.30 15.16
C HIS A 66 -7.37 3.91 15.90
N ARG A 67 -7.00 2.61 15.85
CA ARG A 67 -5.77 2.13 16.46
C ARG A 67 -4.52 2.76 15.84
N VAL A 68 -4.48 2.90 14.52
CA VAL A 68 -3.34 3.50 13.82
C VAL A 68 -3.20 4.96 14.22
N GLY A 69 -4.29 5.75 14.14
CA GLY A 69 -4.27 7.16 14.51
C GLY A 69 -3.93 7.41 15.98
N ALA A 70 -4.23 6.46 16.88
CA ALA A 70 -3.90 6.58 18.30
C ALA A 70 -2.46 6.21 18.66
N ASN A 71 -1.79 5.36 17.87
CA ASN A 71 -0.50 4.77 18.25
C ASN A 71 0.65 5.07 17.30
N PHE A 72 0.39 5.67 16.14
CA PHE A 72 1.39 5.94 15.10
C PHE A 72 1.29 7.40 14.64
N GLU A 73 2.42 7.98 14.23
CA GLU A 73 2.50 9.34 13.69
C GLU A 73 2.00 9.41 12.22
N ILE A 74 0.80 8.89 11.97
CA ILE A 74 0.13 8.92 10.67
C ILE A 74 -1.11 9.81 10.82
N ASP A 75 -1.47 10.55 9.77
CA ASP A 75 -2.67 11.36 9.77
C ASP A 75 -3.92 10.49 10.02
N ALA A 76 -4.44 10.57 11.25
CA ALA A 76 -5.59 9.82 11.71
C ALA A 76 -6.83 10.13 10.86
N HIS A 77 -6.99 11.37 10.40
CA HIS A 77 -8.12 11.77 9.56
C HIS A 77 -8.05 11.09 8.19
N ALA A 78 -6.87 11.03 7.57
CA ALA A 78 -6.68 10.36 6.28
C ALA A 78 -7.01 8.85 6.36
N VAL A 79 -6.50 8.16 7.39
CA VAL A 79 -6.76 6.72 7.58
C VAL A 79 -8.23 6.46 7.91
N GLN A 80 -8.85 7.31 8.75
CA GLN A 80 -10.26 7.18 9.12
C GLN A 80 -11.18 7.45 7.93
N GLN A 81 -10.89 8.47 7.11
CA GLN A 81 -11.67 8.77 5.91
C GLN A 81 -11.60 7.62 4.90
N LEU A 82 -10.42 7.01 4.73
CA LEU A 82 -10.26 5.84 3.87
C LEU A 82 -11.04 4.62 4.41
N ALA A 83 -11.05 4.42 5.74
CA ALA A 83 -11.83 3.36 6.38
C ALA A 83 -13.34 3.53 6.17
N LEU A 84 -13.84 4.76 6.24
CA LEU A 84 -15.24 5.10 5.96
C LEU A 84 -15.61 4.80 4.50
N ASP A 85 -14.77 5.23 3.54
CA ASP A 85 -15.00 4.98 2.12
C ASP A 85 -15.01 3.48 1.81
N CYS A 86 -14.15 2.68 2.46
CA CYS A 86 -14.13 1.23 2.33
C CYS A 86 -15.33 0.55 2.96
N THR A 87 -15.73 0.99 4.15
CA THR A 87 -16.95 0.51 4.82
C THR A 87 -18.17 0.78 3.94
N ALA A 88 -18.27 1.98 3.36
CA ALA A 88 -19.36 2.34 2.46
C ALA A 88 -19.33 1.55 1.13
N ALA A 89 -18.15 1.22 0.61
CA ALA A 89 -17.99 0.41 -0.59
C ALA A 89 -18.41 -1.05 -0.35
N VAL A 90 -17.96 -1.65 0.76
CA VAL A 90 -18.21 -3.06 1.10
C VAL A 90 -19.66 -3.30 1.53
N TYR A 91 -20.19 -2.47 2.44
CA TYR A 91 -21.52 -2.69 3.01
C TYR A 91 -22.62 -1.91 2.29
N GLY A 92 -22.28 -0.78 1.67
CA GLY A 92 -23.27 0.09 1.04
C GLY A 92 -23.57 -0.21 -0.41
N ASN A 93 -22.79 -1.08 -1.08
CA ASN A 93 -22.81 -1.30 -2.53
C ASN A 93 -22.70 0.02 -3.34
N ARG A 94 -22.17 1.10 -2.73
CA ARG A 94 -22.06 2.45 -3.31
C ARG A 94 -20.61 2.75 -3.66
N GLY A 95 -20.16 2.17 -4.78
CA GLY A 95 -18.94 2.61 -5.45
C GLY A 95 -19.26 3.86 -6.27
N SER A 96 -18.74 5.01 -5.84
CA SER A 96 -18.79 6.24 -6.64
C SER A 96 -17.38 6.51 -7.15
N GLU A 97 -17.26 6.95 -8.40
CA GLU A 97 -16.00 7.37 -9.00
C GLU A 97 -15.26 8.41 -8.13
N ILE A 98 -16.02 9.32 -7.50
CA ILE A 98 -15.48 10.35 -6.61
C ILE A 98 -14.85 9.72 -5.36
N ARG A 99 -15.50 8.70 -4.77
CA ARG A 99 -14.96 7.97 -3.61
C ARG A 99 -13.75 7.12 -4.00
N MET A 100 -13.76 6.57 -5.21
CA MET A 100 -12.62 5.82 -5.72
C MET A 100 -11.38 6.70 -5.83
N GLN A 101 -11.48 7.85 -6.51
CA GLN A 101 -10.37 8.79 -6.67
C GLN A 101 -9.86 9.29 -5.31
N ARG A 102 -10.78 9.61 -4.39
CA ARG A 102 -10.42 9.99 -3.02
C ARG A 102 -9.70 8.87 -2.29
N ALA A 103 -10.19 7.63 -2.36
CA ALA A 103 -9.56 6.49 -1.71
C ALA A 103 -8.15 6.21 -2.28
N GLU A 104 -7.96 6.36 -3.59
CA GLU A 104 -6.63 6.26 -4.21
C GLU A 104 -5.67 7.34 -3.72
N GLN A 105 -6.14 8.59 -3.63
CA GLN A 105 -5.35 9.71 -3.13
C GLN A 105 -4.96 9.50 -1.65
N LEU A 106 -5.92 9.19 -0.78
CA LEU A 106 -5.67 8.93 0.64
C LEU A 106 -4.72 7.74 0.84
N SER A 107 -4.88 6.68 0.04
CA SER A 107 -3.94 5.56 0.06
C SER A 107 -2.53 5.98 -0.33
N ALA A 108 -2.36 6.84 -1.34
CA ALA A 108 -1.06 7.33 -1.75
C ALA A 108 -0.41 8.21 -0.66
N GLU A 109 -1.19 9.08 -0.02
CA GLU A 109 -0.74 9.92 1.10
C GLU A 109 -0.27 9.06 2.29
N ILE A 110 -1.03 8.03 2.68
CA ILE A 110 -0.62 7.10 3.74
C ILE A 110 0.66 6.34 3.36
N VAL A 111 0.78 5.88 2.11
CA VAL A 111 1.99 5.19 1.63
C VAL A 111 3.21 6.11 1.68
N LEU A 112 3.05 7.38 1.32
CA LEU A 112 4.13 8.37 1.41
C LEU A 112 4.53 8.64 2.85
N ALA A 113 3.57 8.85 3.75
CA ALA A 113 3.82 9.04 5.18
C ALA A 113 4.57 7.85 5.81
N VAL A 114 4.15 6.63 5.49
CA VAL A 114 4.86 5.41 5.91
C VAL A 114 6.27 5.39 5.35
N LYS A 115 6.46 5.71 4.07
CA LYS A 115 7.78 5.68 3.42
C LYS A 115 8.73 6.68 4.08
N ASP A 116 8.23 7.83 4.51
CA ASP A 116 9.02 8.85 5.21
C ASP A 116 9.48 8.37 6.59
N GLN A 117 8.70 7.50 7.26
CA GLN A 117 9.08 6.86 8.52
C GLN A 117 10.02 5.64 8.36
N LEU A 118 10.14 5.06 7.17
CA LEU A 118 11.03 3.90 6.95
C LEU A 118 12.50 4.30 6.94
N ASP A 119 13.32 3.58 7.71
CA ASP A 119 14.77 3.73 7.73
C ASP A 119 15.40 3.40 6.36
N ALA A 120 16.57 3.98 6.06
CA ALA A 120 17.30 3.72 4.82
C ALA A 120 17.55 2.22 4.56
N ARG A 121 17.79 1.44 5.62
CA ARG A 121 17.93 -0.02 5.54
C ARG A 121 16.63 -0.71 5.16
N GLN A 122 15.50 -0.29 5.73
CA GLN A 122 14.18 -0.84 5.42
C GLN A 122 13.76 -0.48 4.00
N ARG A 123 14.08 0.73 3.52
CA ARG A 123 13.87 1.14 2.14
C ARG A 123 14.66 0.27 1.15
N LEU A 124 15.91 -0.05 1.47
CA LEU A 124 16.73 -0.98 0.69
C LEU A 124 16.13 -2.39 0.66
N ILE A 125 15.76 -2.95 1.82
CA ILE A 125 15.10 -4.27 1.89
C ILE A 125 13.80 -4.28 1.09
N ALA A 126 13.04 -3.18 1.13
CA ALA A 126 11.78 -3.08 0.41
C ALA A 126 11.93 -3.09 -1.12
N VAL A 127 13.11 -2.75 -1.66
CA VAL A 127 13.42 -2.90 -3.10
C VAL A 127 13.64 -4.37 -3.46
N PHE A 128 14.19 -5.16 -2.54
CA PHE A 128 14.52 -6.57 -2.77
C PHE A 128 13.38 -7.52 -2.40
N ASP A 129 12.46 -7.14 -1.51
CA ASP A 129 11.26 -7.92 -1.21
C ASP A 129 10.12 -7.56 -2.18
N PRO A 130 9.69 -8.47 -3.09
CA PRO A 130 8.61 -8.21 -4.04
C PRO A 130 7.27 -7.86 -3.36
N ARG A 131 7.04 -8.27 -2.12
CA ARG A 131 5.83 -7.94 -1.35
C ARG A 131 5.84 -6.48 -0.92
N MET A 132 6.98 -6.01 -0.41
CA MET A 132 7.17 -4.61 0.00
C MET A 132 7.27 -3.68 -1.21
N ALA A 133 8.00 -4.09 -2.25
CA ALA A 133 8.14 -3.33 -3.49
C ALA A 133 6.78 -3.07 -4.15
N LYS A 134 5.88 -4.07 -4.15
CA LYS A 134 4.52 -3.89 -4.66
C LYS A 134 3.81 -2.75 -3.92
N VAL A 135 4.01 -2.58 -2.62
CA VAL A 135 3.28 -1.60 -1.81
C VAL A 135 3.82 -0.18 -2.01
N LEU A 136 5.15 -0.01 -2.06
CA LEU A 136 5.82 1.30 -2.08
C LEU A 136 5.97 1.92 -3.48
N LEU A 137 5.70 1.17 -4.55
CA LEU A 137 5.75 1.73 -5.91
C LEU A 137 4.54 2.66 -6.16
N PRO A 138 4.77 3.92 -6.58
CA PRO A 138 3.69 4.80 -7.01
C PRO A 138 2.96 4.20 -8.22
N ALA A 139 1.66 4.47 -8.32
CA ALA A 139 0.85 4.10 -9.49
C ALA A 139 1.40 4.79 -10.77
#